data_AF-A0A2H3EYH5-F1
#
_entry.id   AF-A0A2H3EYH5-F1
#
_cell.length_a   1.000
_cell.length_b   1.000
_cell.length_c   1.000
_cell.angle_alpha   90.00
_cell.angle_beta   90.00
_cell.angle_gamma   90.00
#
_symmetry.space_group_name_H-M   'P 1'
#
loop_
_entity.id
_entity.type
_entity.pdbx_description
1 polymer ?
#
loop_
_entity_poly.entity_id
_entity_poly.type
_entity_poly.pdbx_seq_one_letter_code
_entity_poly.pdbx_strand_id
1 'polypeptide(L)'
;MATILLLAETDKIVRRKDVGRTLLHCLHGLHSIETALSVFHSFISGMYNHAQPCSDVLALFDPHVGDCACHMRAQMLWDLIEYVSSSPEKRKFLEQAVQLLRESRLKTAILLQKLAKTNGNTSPLGFAPIITLSDIFQKIGFRTFMTLVDANSNPSGTNTPAAEAPFVGPGTNTEGNALSGLDAIVDRSFSPIESSSSDTSSCSSSSSRSHRSITVDVSWDPADAWSVVRFLTFSHLLSIPKRVIFKPGPPAGMIIRVEPLLSYTETEAALEALNLLEGVSLSSLIRPGDRAKKTGLVNECETMQVYISQMSVSWMKKVTVALSLSAAVQRLCGNYAARNTRQIACVSSYLSILPIRVAWLMKGVPILVAIERFCSDGYHIIFHRVTRNPDAWDEYKFVKDQDITATGNANWFDITPVSHDEVISSSWAGQPHVVLIAVSTDGDLEDFYGRLTHNGPSCPGSSQPHNRPCREIENYTNIVQKANFSQLLMLVFAQHEQFPFPLGSQQDGYEYVADCIREELGEEARRLFMKTCLEAYECGTGRSTKTYSFQHVYLELPGVVGRQVKSMMDRKEKPLLGFGRELSR
;
A
#
# COMPACT_ATOMS: atom_id res chain seq x y z
N MET A 1 9.01 -0.22 14.93
CA MET A 1 8.82 0.09 16.37
C MET A 1 7.76 -0.79 17.04
N ALA A 2 6.69 -1.19 16.35
CA ALA A 2 5.59 -1.96 16.96
C ALA A 2 5.72 -3.49 16.87
N THR A 3 6.67 -4.01 16.09
CA THR A 3 6.79 -5.46 15.81
C THR A 3 7.00 -6.29 17.08
N ILE A 4 7.71 -5.74 18.08
CA ILE A 4 7.93 -6.41 19.36
C ILE A 4 6.63 -6.63 20.14
N LEU A 5 5.64 -5.73 20.02
CA LEU A 5 4.36 -5.86 20.71
C LEU A 5 3.35 -6.69 19.91
N LEU A 6 3.42 -6.62 18.58
CA LEU A 6 2.38 -7.15 17.71
C LEU A 6 2.70 -8.52 17.09
N LEU A 7 3.99 -8.90 17.01
CA LEU A 7 4.45 -10.10 16.30
C LEU A 7 5.40 -11.00 17.12
N ALA A 8 5.91 -10.53 18.27
CA ALA A 8 6.91 -11.30 19.00
C ALA A 8 6.28 -12.45 19.82
N GLU A 9 7.02 -13.56 19.87
CA GLU A 9 6.77 -14.66 20.79
C GLU A 9 6.96 -14.18 22.24
N THR A 10 5.91 -14.31 23.06
CA THR A 10 5.88 -13.70 24.40
C THR A 10 6.75 -14.44 25.43
N ASP A 11 7.07 -15.70 25.18
CA ASP A 11 7.96 -16.55 25.98
C ASP A 11 9.45 -16.25 25.73
N LYS A 12 9.77 -15.45 24.71
CA LYS A 12 11.14 -15.05 24.40
C LYS A 12 11.85 -14.43 25.61
N ILE A 13 12.98 -15.03 25.97
CA ILE A 13 13.83 -14.57 27.08
C ILE A 13 14.52 -13.25 26.72
N VAL A 14 14.45 -12.29 27.65
CA VAL A 14 15.11 -11.00 27.60
C VAL A 14 16.24 -10.97 28.62
N ARG A 15 17.46 -10.72 28.16
CA ARG A 15 18.62 -10.58 29.06
C ARG A 15 18.42 -9.35 29.93
N ARG A 16 18.75 -9.43 31.23
CA ARG A 16 18.62 -8.33 32.19
C ARG A 16 19.20 -6.99 31.68
N LYS A 17 20.37 -7.03 31.04
CA LYS A 17 21.03 -5.85 30.46
C LYS A 17 20.28 -5.21 29.30
N ASP A 18 19.39 -5.95 28.64
CA ASP A 18 18.62 -5.50 27.48
C ASP A 18 17.20 -5.05 27.87
N VAL A 19 16.81 -5.11 29.15
CA VAL A 19 15.47 -4.74 29.61
C VAL A 19 15.17 -3.25 29.35
N GLY A 20 16.14 -2.35 29.61
CA GLY A 20 15.96 -0.92 29.34
C GLY A 20 15.67 -0.63 27.88
N ARG A 21 16.52 -1.14 26.98
CA ARG A 21 16.29 -1.13 25.54
C ARG A 21 14.93 -1.72 25.13
N THR A 22 14.55 -2.86 25.71
CA THR A 22 13.28 -3.53 25.40
C THR A 22 12.08 -2.68 25.82
N LEU A 23 12.13 -2.06 27.00
CA LEU A 23 11.11 -1.14 27.48
C LEU A 23 11.02 0.11 26.62
N LEU A 24 12.14 0.67 26.17
CA LEU A 24 12.15 1.80 25.24
C LEU A 24 11.47 1.41 23.92
N HIS A 25 11.84 0.27 23.34
CA HIS A 25 11.19 -0.23 22.13
C HIS A 25 9.68 -0.46 22.33
N CYS A 26 9.26 -0.95 23.50
CA CYS A 26 7.84 -1.08 23.85
C CYS A 26 7.16 0.29 23.96
N LEU A 27 7.81 1.30 24.55
CA LEU A 27 7.26 2.66 24.65
C LEU A 27 6.98 3.24 23.25
N HIS A 28 7.95 3.10 22.36
CA HIS A 28 7.84 3.47 20.96
C HIS A 28 6.69 2.73 20.26
N GLY A 29 6.65 1.40 20.39
CA GLY A 29 5.59 0.58 19.81
C GLY A 29 4.20 0.94 20.33
N LEU A 30 4.05 1.15 21.65
CA LEU A 30 2.80 1.54 22.28
C LEU A 30 2.30 2.89 21.75
N HIS A 31 3.21 3.86 21.62
CA HIS A 31 2.86 5.15 21.01
C HIS A 31 2.42 4.98 19.57
N SER A 32 3.17 4.23 18.74
CA SER A 32 2.79 4.01 17.33
C SER A 32 1.43 3.31 17.17
N ILE A 33 1.13 2.29 17.99
CA ILE A 33 -0.17 1.60 17.98
C ILE A 33 -1.27 2.58 18.41
N GLU A 34 -1.06 3.32 19.51
CA GLU A 34 -2.03 4.29 20.01
C GLU A 34 -2.33 5.39 18.99
N THR A 35 -1.30 5.94 18.34
CA THR A 35 -1.47 6.96 17.30
C THR A 35 -2.30 6.44 16.14
N ALA A 36 -1.94 5.27 15.60
CA ALA A 36 -2.67 4.68 14.47
C ALA A 36 -4.16 4.43 14.82
N LEU A 37 -4.45 3.84 15.98
CA LEU A 37 -5.82 3.59 16.42
C LEU A 37 -6.57 4.90 16.74
N SER A 38 -5.91 5.88 17.35
CA SER A 38 -6.50 7.20 17.64
C SER A 38 -6.86 7.96 16.37
N VAL A 39 -6.00 7.95 15.34
CA VAL A 39 -6.28 8.57 14.04
C VAL A 39 -7.49 7.92 13.39
N PHE A 40 -7.51 6.58 13.31
CA PHE A 40 -8.62 5.85 12.71
C PHE A 40 -9.94 6.06 13.50
N HIS A 41 -9.89 5.99 14.83
CA HIS A 41 -11.05 6.23 15.69
C HIS A 41 -11.58 7.66 15.54
N SER A 42 -10.71 8.67 15.49
CA SER A 42 -11.09 10.08 15.27
C SER A 42 -11.84 10.25 13.95
N PHE A 43 -11.38 9.58 12.89
CA PHE A 43 -12.07 9.55 11.60
C PHE A 43 -13.48 8.94 11.73
N ILE A 44 -13.57 7.72 12.26
CA ILE A 44 -14.86 6.99 12.41
C ILE A 44 -15.86 7.76 13.29
N SER A 45 -15.37 8.48 14.30
CA SER A 45 -16.18 9.29 15.21
C SER A 45 -16.54 10.67 14.64
N GLY A 46 -16.12 11.01 13.42
CA GLY A 46 -16.40 12.30 12.77
C GLY A 46 -15.64 13.48 13.40
N MET A 47 -14.65 13.22 14.25
CA MET A 47 -13.88 14.24 14.97
C MET A 47 -12.77 14.88 14.11
N TYR A 48 -12.53 14.35 12.90
CA TYR A 48 -11.53 14.86 11.97
C TYR A 48 -11.84 16.29 11.46
N ASN A 49 -13.09 16.77 11.59
CA ASN A 49 -13.46 18.16 11.25
C ASN A 49 -12.70 19.21 12.07
N HIS A 50 -12.05 18.81 13.17
CA HIS A 50 -11.19 19.66 14.00
C HIS A 50 -9.69 19.58 13.64
N ALA A 51 -9.30 18.71 12.71
CA ALA A 51 -7.92 18.60 12.24
C ALA A 51 -7.58 19.78 11.30
N GLN A 52 -6.28 20.05 11.11
CA GLN A 52 -5.85 21.10 10.20
C GLN A 52 -6.45 20.90 8.79
N PRO A 53 -6.90 21.96 8.10
CA PRO A 53 -7.66 21.81 6.85
C PRO A 53 -6.96 20.97 5.77
N CYS A 54 -5.63 20.90 5.76
CA CYS A 54 -4.85 20.24 4.70
C CYS A 54 -4.14 18.94 5.15
N SER A 55 -4.39 18.44 6.36
CA SER A 55 -3.75 17.20 6.81
C SER A 55 -4.46 15.97 6.23
N ASP A 56 -3.67 15.03 5.69
CA ASP A 56 -4.10 13.66 5.37
C ASP A 56 -4.87 13.06 6.54
N VAL A 57 -5.90 12.28 6.24
CA VAL A 57 -6.72 11.58 7.24
C VAL A 57 -6.64 10.08 7.00
N LEU A 58 -7.03 9.62 5.82
CA LEU A 58 -7.02 8.21 5.47
C LEU A 58 -5.77 7.83 4.67
N ALA A 59 -5.15 8.76 3.95
CA ALA A 59 -3.86 8.54 3.28
C ALA A 59 -2.72 8.24 4.28
N LEU A 60 -2.93 8.53 5.56
CA LEU A 60 -2.07 8.09 6.67
C LEU A 60 -2.00 6.55 6.81
N PHE A 61 -2.87 5.79 6.13
CA PHE A 61 -2.90 4.32 6.13
C PHE A 61 -2.67 3.73 4.73
N ASP A 62 -2.01 4.46 3.84
CA ASP A 62 -1.58 4.00 2.52
C ASP A 62 -0.09 3.59 2.52
N PRO A 63 0.25 2.34 2.88
CA PRO A 63 1.63 1.90 2.98
C PRO A 63 2.18 1.59 1.60
N HIS A 64 3.48 1.86 1.38
CA HIS A 64 4.18 1.51 0.14
C HIS A 64 5.14 0.35 0.43
N VAL A 65 4.65 -0.88 0.23
CA VAL A 65 5.38 -2.13 0.51
C VAL A 65 6.24 -2.63 -0.67
N GLY A 66 6.57 -1.75 -1.62
CA GLY A 66 7.25 -2.09 -2.88
C GLY A 66 6.21 -2.37 -3.96
N ASP A 67 5.78 -1.33 -4.65
CA ASP A 67 4.40 -1.13 -5.16
C ASP A 67 3.95 -1.97 -6.36
N CYS A 68 2.80 -2.65 -6.20
CA CYS A 68 1.82 -3.05 -7.24
C CYS A 68 0.44 -3.40 -6.58
N ALA A 69 0.08 -2.78 -5.44
CA ALA A 69 -1.08 -3.23 -4.65
C ALA A 69 -1.76 -2.11 -3.81
N CYS A 70 -1.55 -0.84 -4.15
CA CYS A 70 -2.14 0.27 -3.40
C CYS A 70 -3.69 0.27 -3.48
N HIS A 71 -4.26 -0.07 -4.64
CA HIS A 71 -5.70 -0.26 -4.85
C HIS A 71 -6.31 -1.34 -3.97
N MET A 72 -5.58 -2.45 -3.74
CA MET A 72 -6.03 -3.50 -2.81
C MET A 72 -6.15 -2.98 -1.38
N ARG A 73 -5.15 -2.24 -0.92
CA ARG A 73 -5.12 -1.70 0.45
C ARG A 73 -6.14 -0.59 0.66
N ALA A 74 -6.38 0.24 -0.36
CA ALA A 74 -7.46 1.21 -0.36
C ALA A 74 -8.82 0.53 -0.17
N GLN A 75 -9.07 -0.59 -0.88
CA GLN A 75 -10.28 -1.37 -0.70
C GLN A 75 -10.36 -2.06 0.67
N MET A 76 -9.26 -2.61 1.18
CA MET A 76 -9.23 -3.20 2.54
C MET A 76 -9.58 -2.16 3.61
N LEU A 77 -9.06 -0.94 3.49
CA LEU A 77 -9.38 0.15 4.40
C LEU A 77 -10.84 0.59 4.27
N TRP A 78 -11.38 0.63 3.05
CA TRP A 78 -12.81 0.87 2.81
C TRP A 78 -13.68 -0.17 3.53
N ASP A 79 -13.38 -1.46 3.32
CA ASP A 79 -14.09 -2.58 3.96
C ASP A 79 -14.03 -2.48 5.49
N LEU A 80 -12.89 -2.05 6.04
CA LEU A 80 -12.74 -1.83 7.48
C LEU A 80 -13.60 -0.66 7.98
N ILE A 81 -13.62 0.46 7.24
CA ILE A 81 -14.45 1.61 7.58
C ILE A 81 -15.93 1.22 7.57
N GLU A 82 -16.39 0.53 6.53
CA GLU A 82 -17.76 0.01 6.43
C GLU A 82 -18.07 -0.90 7.63
N TYR A 83 -17.18 -1.86 7.92
CA TYR A 83 -17.35 -2.80 9.01
C TYR A 83 -17.44 -2.12 10.38
N VAL A 84 -16.51 -1.22 10.71
CA VAL A 84 -16.50 -0.53 12.01
C VAL A 84 -17.64 0.48 12.12
N SER A 85 -17.99 1.14 11.02
CA SER A 85 -19.10 2.09 10.99
C SER A 85 -20.46 1.41 11.19
N SER A 86 -20.57 0.11 10.91
CA SER A 86 -21.81 -0.65 10.99
C SER A 86 -22.31 -0.93 12.41
N SER A 87 -21.48 -0.79 13.45
CA SER A 87 -21.84 -1.16 14.83
C SER A 87 -21.17 -0.26 15.88
N PRO A 88 -21.93 0.27 16.87
CA PRO A 88 -21.37 1.04 17.98
C PRO A 88 -20.37 0.27 18.83
N GLU A 89 -20.55 -1.04 19.00
CA GLU A 89 -19.68 -1.91 19.80
C GLU A 89 -18.25 -1.93 19.23
N LYS A 90 -18.11 -1.97 17.90
CA LYS A 90 -16.82 -1.92 17.21
C LYS A 90 -16.10 -0.60 17.42
N ARG A 91 -16.86 0.51 17.45
CA ARG A 91 -16.30 1.84 17.77
C ARG A 91 -15.85 1.92 19.23
N LYS A 92 -16.66 1.39 20.15
CA LYS A 92 -16.34 1.30 21.58
C LYS A 92 -15.08 0.47 21.84
N PHE A 93 -14.87 -0.62 21.10
CA PHE A 93 -13.62 -1.37 21.14
C PHE A 93 -12.41 -0.49 20.84
N LEU A 94 -12.44 0.30 19.75
CA LEU A 94 -11.34 1.20 19.39
C LEU A 94 -11.06 2.24 20.47
N GLU A 95 -12.12 2.85 21.03
CA GLU A 95 -12.00 3.82 22.12
C GLU A 95 -11.32 3.21 23.36
N GLN A 96 -11.78 2.03 23.79
CA GLN A 96 -11.21 1.30 24.92
C GLN A 96 -9.75 0.89 24.66
N ALA A 97 -9.47 0.41 23.45
CA ALA A 97 -8.12 0.05 23.01
C ALA A 97 -7.15 1.24 23.11
N VAL A 98 -7.55 2.40 22.60
CA VAL A 98 -6.77 3.65 22.69
C VAL A 98 -6.49 4.02 24.15
N GLN A 99 -7.51 3.96 25.02
CA GLN A 99 -7.36 4.29 26.43
C GLN A 99 -6.35 3.37 27.14
N LEU A 100 -6.46 2.05 26.94
CA LEU A 100 -5.53 1.08 27.53
C LEU A 100 -4.09 1.26 27.04
N LEU A 101 -3.90 1.65 25.78
CA LEU A 101 -2.58 1.93 25.23
C LEU A 101 -1.96 3.19 25.84
N ARG A 102 -2.76 4.25 26.08
CA ARG A 102 -2.29 5.46 26.78
C ARG A 102 -1.83 5.15 28.20
N GLU A 103 -2.61 4.34 28.92
CA GLU A 103 -2.25 3.89 30.27
C GLU A 103 -0.97 3.04 30.26
N SER A 104 -0.85 2.12 29.30
CA SER A 104 0.33 1.26 29.15
C SER A 104 1.58 2.07 28.80
N ARG A 105 1.43 3.11 27.96
CA ARG A 105 2.51 4.04 27.60
C ARG A 105 3.03 4.78 28.83
N LEU A 106 2.13 5.32 29.66
CA LEU A 106 2.50 6.00 30.91
C LEU A 106 3.20 5.03 31.89
N LYS A 107 2.66 3.83 32.09
CA LYS A 107 3.28 2.79 32.94
C LYS A 107 4.68 2.41 32.46
N THR A 108 4.88 2.33 31.14
CA THR A 108 6.19 2.06 30.53
C THR A 108 7.19 3.17 30.83
N ALA A 109 6.79 4.44 30.68
CA ALA A 109 7.64 5.59 31.00
C ALA A 109 8.04 5.60 32.49
N ILE A 110 7.08 5.37 33.40
CA ILE A 110 7.34 5.26 34.84
C ILE A 110 8.34 4.13 35.14
N LEU A 111 8.19 2.97 34.50
CA LEU A 111 9.08 1.83 34.69
C LEU A 111 10.50 2.12 34.18
N LEU A 112 10.63 2.79 33.02
CA LEU A 112 11.90 3.27 32.50
C LEU A 112 12.59 4.22 33.49
N GLN A 113 11.85 5.16 34.08
CA GLN A 113 12.39 6.08 35.09
C GLN A 113 12.91 5.32 36.32
N LYS A 114 12.17 4.33 36.82
CA LYS A 114 12.60 3.49 37.95
C LYS A 114 13.84 2.67 37.60
N LEU A 115 13.93 2.16 36.38
CA LEU A 115 15.09 1.42 35.90
C LEU A 115 16.33 2.32 35.77
N ALA A 116 16.17 3.56 35.29
CA ALA A 116 17.24 4.54 35.24
C ALA A 116 17.77 4.86 36.65
N LYS A 117 16.88 5.10 37.63
CA LYS A 117 17.23 5.37 39.05
C LYS A 117 17.97 4.20 39.73
N THR A 118 17.76 2.98 39.26
CA THR A 118 18.41 1.77 39.78
C THR A 118 19.65 1.36 38.98
N ASN A 119 20.15 2.24 38.11
CA ASN A 119 21.28 1.99 37.21
C ASN A 119 21.11 0.74 36.32
N GLY A 120 19.87 0.35 36.01
CA GLY A 120 19.55 -0.83 35.20
C GLY A 120 19.38 -2.12 36.01
N ASN A 121 19.42 -2.07 37.35
CA ASN A 121 19.15 -3.24 38.18
C ASN A 121 17.66 -3.59 38.17
N THR A 122 17.32 -4.76 37.64
CA THR A 122 15.94 -5.20 37.45
C THR A 122 15.34 -5.85 38.71
N SER A 123 16.17 -6.34 39.65
CA SER A 123 15.68 -7.06 40.83
C SER A 123 14.78 -6.22 41.74
N PRO A 124 15.09 -4.94 42.06
CA PRO A 124 14.23 -4.07 42.88
C PRO A 124 12.89 -3.74 42.21
N LEU A 125 12.76 -3.96 40.91
CA LEU A 125 11.52 -3.71 40.14
C LEU A 125 10.60 -4.95 40.13
N GLY A 126 11.00 -6.01 40.83
CA GLY A 126 10.26 -7.26 40.95
C GLY A 126 10.23 -8.06 39.65
N PHE A 127 11.33 -8.00 38.87
CA PHE A 127 11.56 -8.94 37.77
C PHE A 127 12.17 -10.24 38.31
N ALA A 128 11.74 -11.37 37.77
CA ALA A 128 12.29 -12.67 38.08
C ALA A 128 13.75 -12.83 37.59
N PRO A 129 14.48 -13.88 38.01
CA PRO A 129 15.81 -14.17 37.50
C PRO A 129 15.87 -14.34 35.99
N ILE A 130 14.90 -15.05 35.44
CA ILE A 130 14.65 -15.22 34.01
C ILE A 130 13.52 -14.27 33.67
N ILE A 131 13.74 -13.36 32.73
CA ILE A 131 12.76 -12.36 32.30
C ILE A 131 12.31 -12.73 30.89
N THR A 132 11.01 -12.82 30.68
CA THR A 132 10.39 -13.02 29.37
C THR A 132 9.76 -11.73 28.85
N LEU A 133 9.37 -11.68 27.57
CA LEU A 133 8.57 -10.57 27.05
C LEU A 133 7.20 -10.50 27.73
N SER A 134 6.61 -11.64 28.07
CA SER A 134 5.35 -11.72 28.82
C SER A 134 5.44 -11.01 30.17
N ASP A 135 6.56 -11.20 30.90
CA ASP A 135 6.80 -10.50 32.17
C ASP A 135 6.87 -8.98 31.98
N ILE A 136 7.52 -8.52 30.90
CA ILE A 136 7.59 -7.10 30.56
C ILE A 136 6.20 -6.56 30.22
N PHE A 137 5.42 -7.28 29.39
CA PHE A 137 4.08 -6.88 28.99
C PHE A 137 3.12 -6.79 30.17
N GLN A 138 3.26 -7.69 31.14
CA GLN A 138 2.52 -7.61 32.40
C GLN A 138 2.90 -6.35 33.20
N LYS A 139 4.20 -6.05 33.34
CA LYS A 139 4.67 -4.90 34.12
C LYS A 139 4.27 -3.56 33.52
N ILE A 140 4.21 -3.46 32.18
CA ILE A 140 3.78 -2.24 31.49
C ILE A 140 2.26 -2.14 31.31
N GLY A 141 1.50 -3.16 31.71
CA GLY A 141 0.03 -3.18 31.57
C GLY A 141 -0.49 -3.53 30.18
N PHE A 142 0.38 -3.88 29.22
CA PHE A 142 0.00 -4.23 27.85
C PHE A 142 -0.85 -5.52 27.79
N ARG A 143 -0.73 -6.42 28.78
CA ARG A 143 -1.54 -7.64 28.85
C ARG A 143 -3.05 -7.36 28.92
N THR A 144 -3.46 -6.27 29.56
CA THR A 144 -4.88 -5.86 29.61
C THR A 144 -5.39 -5.48 28.22
N PHE A 145 -4.57 -4.77 27.43
CA PHE A 145 -4.87 -4.50 26.03
C PHE A 145 -4.96 -5.79 25.22
N MET A 146 -4.02 -6.73 25.39
CA MET A 146 -4.06 -8.02 24.70
C MET A 146 -5.37 -8.78 25.00
N THR A 147 -5.77 -8.85 26.27
CA THR A 147 -7.04 -9.49 26.66
C THR A 147 -8.26 -8.81 26.03
N LEU A 148 -8.27 -7.48 25.91
CA LEU A 148 -9.33 -6.78 25.19
C LEU A 148 -9.37 -7.18 23.70
N VAL A 149 -8.20 -7.21 23.05
CA VAL A 149 -8.10 -7.58 21.63
C VAL A 149 -8.51 -9.04 21.44
N ASP A 150 -8.03 -9.96 22.29
CA ASP A 150 -8.41 -11.38 22.26
C ASP A 150 -9.93 -11.57 22.43
N ALA A 151 -10.56 -10.84 23.34
CA ALA A 151 -12.01 -10.90 23.57
C ALA A 151 -12.84 -10.36 22.40
N ASN A 152 -12.25 -9.53 21.54
CA ASN A 152 -12.88 -8.98 20.34
C ASN A 152 -12.36 -9.63 19.04
N SER A 153 -11.56 -10.69 19.16
CA SER A 153 -11.10 -11.48 18.03
C SER A 153 -12.00 -12.71 17.93
N ASN A 154 -12.45 -13.06 16.73
CA ASN A 154 -13.23 -14.28 16.54
C ASN A 154 -12.43 -15.51 17.00
N PRO A 155 -12.96 -16.36 17.90
CA PRO A 155 -12.39 -17.66 18.15
C PRO A 155 -12.71 -18.57 16.96
N SER A 156 -11.98 -18.43 15.86
CA SER A 156 -12.10 -19.34 14.71
C SER A 156 -10.75 -19.59 14.08
N GLY A 157 -10.20 -20.73 14.49
CA GLY A 157 -9.02 -21.38 13.98
C GLY A 157 -8.90 -22.75 14.63
N THR A 158 -9.93 -23.59 14.54
CA THR A 158 -9.74 -25.03 14.73
C THR A 158 -8.73 -25.48 13.69
N ASN A 159 -7.52 -25.79 14.16
CA ASN A 159 -6.49 -26.50 13.41
C ASN A 159 -7.08 -27.81 12.90
N THR A 160 -7.62 -27.79 11.69
CA THR A 160 -7.75 -29.02 10.89
C THR A 160 -6.39 -29.15 10.21
N PRO A 161 -5.57 -30.15 10.55
CA PRO A 161 -4.27 -30.32 9.89
C PRO A 161 -4.53 -30.53 8.40
N ALA A 162 -4.03 -29.61 7.59
CA ALA A 162 -3.94 -29.81 6.15
C ALA A 162 -3.11 -31.08 5.94
N ALA A 163 -3.74 -32.13 5.44
CA ALA A 163 -3.04 -33.30 4.95
C ALA A 163 -2.06 -32.82 3.87
N GLU A 164 -0.77 -33.10 4.09
CA GLU A 164 0.27 -32.92 3.10
C GLU A 164 -0.10 -33.73 1.85
N ALA A 165 -0.49 -33.03 0.78
CA ALA A 165 -0.54 -33.63 -0.54
C ALA A 165 0.90 -33.61 -1.10
N PRO A 166 1.47 -34.77 -1.49
CA PRO A 166 2.83 -34.84 -2.00
C PRO A 166 2.89 -34.17 -3.38
N PHE A 167 3.80 -33.20 -3.49
CA PHE A 167 4.19 -32.53 -4.72
C PHE A 167 4.89 -33.55 -5.64
N VAL A 168 4.18 -34.08 -6.64
CA VAL A 168 4.77 -34.89 -7.70
C VAL A 168 5.23 -33.94 -8.81
N GLY A 169 6.53 -33.70 -8.88
CA GLY A 169 7.14 -33.02 -10.04
C GLY A 169 7.11 -33.94 -11.27
N PRO A 170 6.86 -33.43 -12.48
CA PRO A 170 6.99 -34.23 -13.68
C PRO A 170 8.47 -34.36 -14.04
N GLY A 171 9.04 -35.53 -13.75
CA GLY A 171 10.23 -36.01 -14.41
C GLY A 171 9.85 -36.84 -15.63
N THR A 172 10.39 -36.47 -16.79
CA THR A 172 10.54 -37.40 -17.92
C THR A 172 11.81 -37.08 -18.70
N ASN A 173 12.81 -37.94 -18.45
CA ASN A 173 13.65 -38.66 -19.40
C ASN A 173 14.19 -37.94 -20.66
N THR A 174 15.51 -37.78 -20.64
CA THR A 174 16.45 -37.88 -21.75
C THR A 174 16.18 -39.09 -22.65
N GLU A 175 16.12 -38.87 -23.96
CA GLU A 175 16.74 -39.73 -24.98
C GLU A 175 16.88 -38.94 -26.29
N GLY A 176 18.09 -39.00 -26.87
CA GLY A 176 18.50 -38.14 -27.98
C GLY A 176 18.15 -38.70 -29.35
N ASN A 177 18.13 -37.81 -30.35
CA ASN A 177 18.63 -38.11 -31.68
C ASN A 177 18.95 -36.82 -32.44
N ALA A 178 20.15 -36.80 -33.03
CA ALA A 178 20.64 -35.77 -33.93
C ALA A 178 20.22 -36.08 -35.38
N LEU A 179 19.90 -35.06 -36.16
CA LEU A 179 20.41 -34.82 -37.54
C LEU A 179 19.66 -33.65 -38.24
N SER A 180 20.43 -32.59 -38.48
CA SER A 180 20.57 -31.76 -39.69
C SER A 180 19.39 -31.44 -40.63
N GLY A 181 19.24 -30.14 -40.96
CA GLY A 181 18.93 -29.73 -42.35
C GLY A 181 18.11 -28.44 -42.57
N LEU A 182 18.81 -27.31 -42.75
CA LEU A 182 18.60 -26.20 -43.72
C LEU A 182 17.31 -25.33 -43.75
N ASP A 183 17.57 -24.02 -43.54
CA ASP A 183 17.14 -22.80 -44.26
C ASP A 183 15.66 -22.38 -44.44
N ALA A 184 15.32 -21.21 -43.85
CA ALA A 184 14.97 -19.94 -44.53
C ALA A 184 14.32 -18.95 -43.53
N ILE A 185 15.05 -17.96 -43.01
CA ILE A 185 15.00 -16.52 -43.37
C ILE A 185 13.58 -15.93 -43.50
N VAL A 186 13.12 -15.23 -42.45
CA VAL A 186 12.48 -13.90 -42.58
C VAL A 186 12.85 -13.04 -41.36
N ASP A 187 13.38 -11.87 -41.69
CA ASP A 187 14.00 -10.82 -40.89
C ASP A 187 12.98 -10.02 -40.05
N ARG A 188 13.31 -9.75 -38.78
CA ARG A 188 12.87 -8.53 -38.06
C ARG A 188 13.76 -8.30 -36.84
N SER A 189 14.77 -7.49 -37.08
CA SER A 189 15.77 -6.99 -36.16
C SER A 189 15.15 -6.00 -35.16
N PHE A 190 15.51 -6.11 -33.88
CA PHE A 190 15.90 -4.98 -33.01
C PHE A 190 16.73 -5.55 -31.85
N SER A 191 18.03 -5.29 -31.87
CA SER A 191 18.98 -5.64 -30.81
C SER A 191 19.05 -4.50 -29.78
N PRO A 192 19.19 -4.78 -28.47
CA PRO A 192 19.70 -3.81 -27.51
C PRO A 192 21.24 -3.82 -27.55
N ILE A 193 21.84 -2.64 -27.60
CA ILE A 193 23.29 -2.44 -27.53
C ILE A 193 23.73 -2.71 -26.08
N GLU A 194 24.55 -3.76 -25.92
CA GLU A 194 25.39 -3.95 -24.74
C GLU A 194 26.55 -2.95 -24.76
N SER A 195 26.85 -2.35 -23.61
CA SER A 195 28.17 -1.79 -23.33
C SER A 195 28.75 -2.47 -22.09
N SER A 196 29.70 -3.35 -22.39
CA SER A 196 30.62 -4.01 -21.48
C SER A 196 31.52 -2.99 -20.77
N SER A 197 31.53 -3.01 -19.44
CA SER A 197 32.71 -2.64 -18.65
C SER A 197 32.97 -3.73 -17.62
N SER A 198 34.01 -4.49 -17.90
CA SER A 198 34.66 -5.47 -17.05
C SER A 198 35.17 -4.85 -15.75
N ASP A 199 34.66 -5.33 -14.61
CA ASP A 199 35.37 -5.33 -13.34
C ASP A 199 35.16 -6.68 -12.64
N THR A 200 36.15 -7.54 -12.82
CA THR A 200 36.36 -8.75 -12.02
C THR A 200 36.70 -8.35 -10.59
N SER A 201 35.76 -8.52 -9.66
CA SER A 201 36.09 -8.60 -8.23
C SER A 201 35.36 -9.77 -7.56
N SER A 202 36.17 -10.78 -7.29
CA SER A 202 36.12 -11.75 -6.19
C SER A 202 34.77 -12.01 -5.51
N CYS A 203 34.28 -13.23 -5.75
CA CYS A 203 33.33 -13.97 -4.91
C CYS A 203 33.63 -13.81 -3.42
N SER A 204 32.81 -13.02 -2.74
CA SER A 204 32.75 -12.97 -1.28
C SER A 204 31.36 -13.45 -0.85
N SER A 205 31.33 -14.69 -0.37
CA SER A 205 30.32 -15.34 0.44
C SER A 205 29.11 -14.46 0.80
N SER A 206 28.02 -14.65 0.06
CA SER A 206 26.69 -14.15 0.41
C SER A 206 26.32 -14.69 1.79
N SER A 207 26.43 -13.85 2.82
CA SER A 207 25.80 -14.10 4.12
C SER A 207 24.31 -14.35 3.86
N SER A 208 23.87 -15.60 3.99
CA SER A 208 22.46 -15.96 3.92
C SER A 208 21.76 -15.27 5.07
N ARG A 209 21.21 -14.07 4.82
CA ARG A 209 20.27 -13.45 5.75
C ARG A 209 19.06 -14.38 5.79
N SER A 210 18.98 -15.18 6.85
CA SER A 210 17.78 -15.93 7.22
C SER A 210 16.65 -14.91 7.37
N HIS A 211 15.89 -14.67 6.30
CA HIS A 211 14.67 -13.88 6.36
C HIS A 211 13.74 -14.59 7.33
N ARG A 212 13.37 -13.91 8.43
CA ARG A 212 12.53 -14.50 9.46
C ARG A 212 11.15 -14.74 8.88
N SER A 213 10.69 -15.99 8.91
CA SER A 213 9.30 -16.32 8.65
C SER A 213 8.43 -15.61 9.69
N ILE A 214 7.34 -14.99 9.22
CA ILE A 214 6.29 -14.49 10.12
C ILE A 214 5.56 -15.70 10.67
N THR A 215 5.50 -15.81 12.01
CA THR A 215 4.91 -16.95 12.72
C THR A 215 3.46 -16.71 13.13
N VAL A 216 2.99 -15.46 13.06
CA VAL A 216 1.59 -15.10 13.35
C VAL A 216 0.72 -15.27 12.11
N ASP A 217 -0.60 -15.44 12.32
CA ASP A 217 -1.56 -15.43 11.21
C ASP A 217 -1.51 -14.08 10.48
N VAL A 218 -1.48 -14.16 9.15
CA VAL A 218 -1.48 -13.04 8.21
C VAL A 218 -2.81 -12.94 7.47
N SER A 219 -3.82 -13.74 7.84
CA SER A 219 -5.12 -13.67 7.22
C SER A 219 -5.81 -12.34 7.54
N TRP A 220 -6.42 -11.72 6.53
CA TRP A 220 -7.21 -10.52 6.75
C TRP A 220 -8.63 -10.90 7.15
N ASP A 221 -9.06 -10.48 8.34
CA ASP A 221 -10.45 -10.51 8.77
C ASP A 221 -10.74 -9.21 9.54
N PRO A 222 -11.69 -8.37 9.08
CA PRO A 222 -12.06 -7.17 9.84
C PRO A 222 -12.77 -7.51 11.17
N ALA A 223 -13.24 -8.74 11.35
CA ALA A 223 -13.79 -9.23 12.61
C ALA A 223 -12.75 -9.82 13.57
N ASP A 224 -11.51 -10.01 13.12
CA ASP A 224 -10.38 -10.30 14.01
C ASP A 224 -9.71 -9.00 14.45
N ALA A 225 -9.86 -8.65 15.73
CA ALA A 225 -9.29 -7.42 16.28
C ALA A 225 -7.75 -7.38 16.17
N TRP A 226 -7.06 -8.54 16.22
CA TRP A 226 -5.61 -8.58 15.99
C TRP A 226 -5.23 -8.20 14.56
N SER A 227 -5.91 -8.77 13.57
CA SER A 227 -5.78 -8.38 12.16
C SER A 227 -5.99 -6.87 11.98
N VAL A 228 -7.04 -6.30 12.58
CA VAL A 228 -7.33 -4.85 12.51
C VAL A 228 -6.22 -4.00 13.13
N VAL A 229 -5.79 -4.31 14.36
CA VAL A 229 -4.74 -3.55 15.06
C VAL A 229 -3.42 -3.59 14.28
N ARG A 230 -3.04 -4.77 13.77
CA ARG A 230 -1.81 -4.96 12.98
C ARG A 230 -1.88 -4.21 11.65
N PHE A 231 -3.00 -4.32 10.94
CA PHE A 231 -3.21 -3.61 9.67
C PHE A 231 -3.09 -2.10 9.86
N LEU A 232 -3.87 -1.52 10.78
CA LEU A 232 -3.85 -0.06 11.02
C LEU A 232 -2.46 0.42 11.46
N THR A 233 -1.83 -0.29 12.40
CA THR A 233 -0.52 0.12 12.92
C THR A 233 0.58 0.04 11.86
N PHE A 234 0.66 -1.08 11.15
CA PHE A 234 1.72 -1.27 10.15
C PHE A 234 1.47 -0.43 8.90
N SER A 235 0.23 -0.29 8.45
CA SER A 235 -0.11 0.63 7.37
C SER A 235 0.33 2.05 7.74
N HIS A 236 -0.03 2.53 8.94
CA HIS A 236 0.38 3.86 9.40
C HIS A 236 1.90 4.07 9.45
N LEU A 237 2.64 3.12 10.04
CA LEU A 237 4.10 3.20 10.13
C LEU A 237 4.82 3.07 8.77
N LEU A 238 4.20 2.42 7.80
CA LEU A 238 4.74 2.27 6.45
C LEU A 238 4.25 3.39 5.51
N SER A 239 3.32 4.22 5.95
CA SER A 239 2.84 5.41 5.23
C SER A 239 3.69 6.65 5.51
N ILE A 240 4.38 6.71 6.65
CA ILE A 240 5.02 7.95 7.12
C ILE A 240 6.35 7.65 7.84
N PRO A 241 7.44 8.39 7.53
CA PRO A 241 7.65 9.34 6.46
C PRO A 241 8.24 8.65 5.20
N LYS A 242 7.91 9.20 4.04
CA LYS A 242 8.33 8.70 2.72
C LYS A 242 9.37 9.64 2.12
N ARG A 243 10.35 9.07 1.43
CA ARG A 243 11.29 9.79 0.58
C ARG A 243 10.97 9.50 -0.88
N VAL A 244 10.80 10.56 -1.65
CA VAL A 244 10.66 10.50 -3.10
C VAL A 244 12.02 10.73 -3.76
N ILE A 245 12.38 9.85 -4.69
CA ILE A 245 13.62 9.92 -5.47
C ILE A 245 13.24 9.94 -6.94
N PHE A 246 13.56 11.04 -7.62
CA PHE A 246 13.47 11.12 -9.08
C PHE A 246 14.72 10.50 -9.70
N LYS A 247 14.52 9.60 -10.66
CA LYS A 247 15.57 9.07 -11.51
C LYS A 247 15.56 9.84 -12.84
N PRO A 248 16.51 10.76 -13.07
CA PRO A 248 16.67 11.36 -14.38
C PRO A 248 17.36 10.37 -15.33
N GLY A 249 16.98 10.41 -16.61
CA GLY A 249 17.54 9.56 -17.67
C GLY A 249 16.63 8.37 -18.02
N PRO A 250 16.82 7.72 -19.17
CA PRO A 250 15.96 6.63 -19.61
C PRO A 250 16.25 5.33 -18.84
N PRO A 251 15.23 4.67 -18.23
CA PRO A 251 13.84 5.14 -18.09
C PRO A 251 13.69 6.15 -16.95
N ALA A 252 13.00 7.27 -17.21
CA ALA A 252 12.74 8.25 -16.17
C ALA A 252 11.70 7.64 -15.22
N GLY A 253 11.81 7.96 -13.93
CA GLY A 253 10.86 7.40 -12.99
C GLY A 253 10.96 7.99 -11.60
N MET A 254 9.97 7.63 -10.80
CA MET A 254 9.85 8.03 -9.41
C MET A 254 9.93 6.80 -8.52
N ILE A 255 10.76 6.88 -7.48
CA ILE A 255 10.88 5.84 -6.46
C ILE A 255 10.45 6.43 -5.13
N ILE A 256 9.56 5.72 -4.45
CA ILE A 256 9.11 6.08 -3.10
C ILE A 256 9.69 5.06 -2.13
N ARG A 257 10.29 5.54 -1.06
CA ARG A 257 10.85 4.68 -0.01
C ARG A 257 10.40 5.15 1.35
N VAL A 258 10.00 4.21 2.19
CA VAL A 258 9.82 4.47 3.62
C VAL A 258 11.19 4.81 4.23
N GLU A 259 11.23 5.80 5.12
CA GLU A 259 12.43 6.19 5.87
C GLU A 259 12.25 5.87 7.37
N PRO A 260 12.57 4.63 7.82
CA PRO A 260 12.28 4.16 9.18
C PRO A 260 13.00 4.97 10.27
N LEU A 261 14.14 5.57 9.95
CA LEU A 261 14.90 6.38 10.90
C LEU A 261 14.18 7.70 11.20
N LEU A 262 13.61 8.34 10.18
CA LEU A 262 12.87 9.59 10.37
C LEU A 262 11.57 9.31 11.14
N SER A 263 10.86 8.22 10.84
CA SER A 263 9.69 7.76 11.63
C SER A 263 10.02 7.56 13.12
N TYR A 264 11.18 6.96 13.38
CA TYR A 264 11.66 6.73 14.74
C TYR A 264 11.96 8.06 15.47
N THR A 265 12.66 8.98 14.83
CA THR A 265 12.98 10.30 15.38
C THR A 265 11.73 11.14 15.65
N GLU A 266 10.76 11.16 14.72
CA GLU A 266 9.48 11.85 14.91
C GLU A 266 8.72 11.28 16.12
N THR A 267 8.75 9.96 16.29
CA THR A 267 8.14 9.32 17.46
C THR A 267 8.88 9.65 18.76
N GLU A 268 10.22 9.71 18.76
CA GLU A 268 10.98 10.18 19.95
C GLU A 268 10.57 11.61 20.32
N ALA A 269 10.48 12.51 19.33
CA ALA A 269 10.09 13.90 19.55
C ALA A 269 8.64 14.02 20.07
N ALA A 270 7.70 13.24 19.50
CA ALA A 270 6.32 13.21 19.96
C ALA A 270 6.20 12.69 21.40
N LEU A 271 6.95 11.63 21.74
CA LEU A 271 7.00 11.10 23.11
C LEU A 271 7.57 12.10 24.12
N GLU A 272 8.61 12.85 23.74
CA GLU A 272 9.18 13.92 24.57
C GLU A 272 8.16 15.05 24.79
N ALA A 273 7.46 15.47 23.73
CA ALA A 273 6.46 16.54 23.79
C ALA A 273 5.23 16.20 24.65
N LEU A 274 4.92 14.91 24.84
CA LEU A 274 3.84 14.47 25.72
C LEU A 274 4.12 14.71 27.20
N ASN A 275 5.38 15.01 27.59
CA ASN A 275 5.79 15.25 28.97
C ASN A 275 5.22 14.21 29.96
N LEU A 276 5.35 12.91 29.61
CA LEU A 276 4.72 11.81 30.34
C LEU A 276 5.17 11.73 31.82
N LEU A 277 6.31 12.34 32.16
CA LEU A 277 6.88 12.39 33.49
C LEU A 277 7.28 13.83 33.80
N GLU A 278 6.59 14.44 34.76
CA GLU A 278 6.82 15.83 35.12
C GLU A 278 8.29 16.08 35.52
N GLY A 279 8.91 17.07 34.85
CA GLY A 279 10.29 17.48 35.11
C GLY A 279 11.37 16.47 34.70
N VAL A 280 11.02 15.39 33.97
CA VAL A 280 11.98 14.35 33.55
C VAL A 280 11.91 14.15 32.05
N SER A 281 12.94 14.61 31.34
CA SER A 281 13.09 14.41 29.91
C SER A 281 13.30 12.93 29.57
N LEU A 282 12.65 12.42 28.52
CA LEU A 282 12.84 11.04 28.07
C LEU A 282 14.31 10.81 27.64
N SER A 283 14.92 11.81 27.02
CA SER A 283 16.35 11.79 26.67
C SER A 283 17.27 11.51 27.87
N SER A 284 16.89 11.94 29.08
CA SER A 284 17.65 11.68 30.32
C SER A 284 17.55 10.24 30.82
N LEU A 285 16.52 9.50 30.38
CA LEU A 285 16.25 8.11 30.76
C LEU A 285 16.89 7.11 29.79
N ILE A 286 17.21 7.55 28.57
CA ILE A 286 17.70 6.71 27.48
C ILE A 286 19.22 6.71 27.48
N ARG A 287 19.85 5.54 27.63
CA ARG A 287 21.28 5.41 27.36
C ARG A 287 21.52 5.37 25.85
N PRO A 288 22.66 5.88 25.33
CA PRO A 288 22.97 5.81 23.90
C PRO A 288 22.86 4.40 23.30
N GLY A 289 23.20 3.37 24.08
CA GLY A 289 23.09 1.96 23.67
C GLY A 289 21.68 1.38 23.66
N ASP A 290 20.70 2.05 24.27
CA ASP A 290 19.30 1.62 24.29
C ASP A 290 18.55 1.99 23.01
N ARG A 291 19.03 3.02 22.29
CA ARG A 291 18.39 3.47 21.04
C ARG A 291 18.44 2.39 19.96
N ALA A 292 17.39 2.34 19.15
CA ALA A 292 17.34 1.43 18.02
C ALA A 292 18.43 1.77 16.99
N LYS A 293 19.19 0.75 16.58
CA LYS A 293 20.16 0.91 15.48
C LYS A 293 19.42 0.97 14.15
N LYS A 294 19.95 1.73 13.18
CA LYS A 294 19.42 1.82 11.81
C LYS A 294 19.10 0.44 11.21
N THR A 295 19.99 -0.53 11.38
CA THR A 295 19.79 -1.91 10.89
C THR A 295 18.59 -2.60 11.55
N GLY A 296 18.35 -2.37 12.84
CA GLY A 296 17.18 -2.89 13.54
C GLY A 296 15.88 -2.28 13.02
N LEU A 297 15.86 -0.96 12.80
CA LEU A 297 14.70 -0.26 12.25
C LEU A 297 14.36 -0.69 10.83
N VAL A 298 15.38 -0.88 9.99
CA VAL A 298 15.20 -1.43 8.63
C VAL A 298 14.61 -2.84 8.69
N ASN A 299 15.12 -3.72 9.56
CA ASN A 299 14.56 -5.07 9.71
C ASN A 299 13.11 -5.04 10.20
N GLU A 300 12.76 -4.14 11.11
CA GLU A 300 11.37 -3.96 11.54
C GLU A 300 10.48 -3.46 10.41
N CYS A 301 10.95 -2.50 9.60
CA CYS A 301 10.25 -2.04 8.41
C CYS A 301 10.01 -3.19 7.43
N GLU A 302 11.04 -3.96 7.07
CA GLU A 302 10.92 -5.12 6.19
C GLU A 302 9.93 -6.16 6.75
N THR A 303 9.94 -6.40 8.06
CA THR A 303 8.98 -7.33 8.70
C THR A 303 7.54 -6.85 8.56
N MET A 304 7.29 -5.54 8.76
CA MET A 304 5.96 -4.95 8.55
C MET A 304 5.55 -5.01 7.08
N GLN A 305 6.49 -4.77 6.15
CA GLN A 305 6.22 -4.87 4.72
C GLN A 305 5.82 -6.29 4.32
N VAL A 306 6.55 -7.31 4.79
CA VAL A 306 6.22 -8.72 4.57
C VAL A 306 4.83 -9.03 5.12
N TYR A 307 4.51 -8.61 6.35
CA TYR A 307 3.21 -8.84 6.97
C TYR A 307 2.06 -8.26 6.13
N ILE A 308 2.13 -6.96 5.81
CA ILE A 308 1.08 -6.28 5.04
C ILE A 308 0.95 -6.89 3.64
N SER A 309 2.07 -7.23 2.99
CA SER A 309 2.05 -7.83 1.65
C SER A 309 1.34 -9.20 1.64
N GLN A 310 1.62 -10.05 2.62
CA GLN A 310 0.97 -11.36 2.76
C GLN A 310 -0.50 -11.23 3.15
N MET A 311 -0.82 -10.25 4.00
CA MET A 311 -2.20 -9.92 4.37
C MET A 311 -3.02 -9.43 3.18
N SER A 312 -2.47 -8.57 2.33
CA SER A 312 -3.11 -8.12 1.10
C SER A 312 -3.39 -9.28 0.15
N VAL A 313 -2.43 -10.20 -0.03
CA VAL A 313 -2.64 -11.43 -0.82
C VAL A 313 -3.72 -12.32 -0.19
N SER A 314 -3.75 -12.46 1.13
CA SER A 314 -4.81 -13.21 1.81
C SER A 314 -6.19 -12.57 1.63
N TRP A 315 -6.29 -11.24 1.68
CA TRP A 315 -7.54 -10.53 1.41
C TRP A 315 -8.03 -10.79 -0.01
N MET A 316 -7.14 -10.80 -1.01
CA MET A 316 -7.49 -11.12 -2.40
C MET A 316 -8.19 -12.48 -2.55
N LYS A 317 -7.71 -13.51 -1.82
CA LYS A 317 -8.35 -14.83 -1.79
C LYS A 317 -9.76 -14.78 -1.19
N LYS A 318 -9.94 -14.01 -0.10
CA LYS A 318 -11.24 -13.92 0.60
C LYS A 318 -12.25 -13.08 -0.16
N VAL A 319 -11.81 -11.99 -0.81
CA VAL A 319 -12.72 -11.07 -1.50
C VAL A 319 -13.36 -11.73 -2.73
N THR A 320 -12.63 -12.58 -3.46
CA THR A 320 -13.20 -13.30 -4.62
C THR A 320 -14.33 -14.24 -4.21
N VAL A 321 -14.22 -14.87 -3.04
CA VAL A 321 -15.28 -15.69 -2.44
C VAL A 321 -16.44 -14.81 -1.98
N ALA A 322 -16.16 -13.72 -1.26
CA ALA A 322 -17.18 -12.81 -0.75
C ALA A 322 -18.02 -12.16 -1.88
N LEU A 323 -17.41 -11.90 -3.03
CA LEU A 323 -18.07 -11.40 -4.23
C LEU A 323 -18.80 -12.49 -5.02
N SER A 324 -18.75 -13.76 -4.58
CA SER A 324 -19.35 -14.91 -5.28
C SER A 324 -18.87 -15.06 -6.74
N LEU A 325 -17.58 -14.82 -6.98
CA LEU A 325 -16.98 -15.00 -8.30
C LEU A 325 -16.88 -16.49 -8.66
N SER A 326 -16.74 -16.80 -9.95
CA SER A 326 -16.64 -18.19 -10.40
C SER A 326 -15.41 -18.90 -9.81
N ALA A 327 -15.48 -20.23 -9.69
CA ALA A 327 -14.39 -21.03 -9.10
C ALA A 327 -13.05 -20.85 -9.85
N ALA A 328 -13.10 -20.65 -11.18
CA ALA A 328 -11.91 -20.37 -11.98
C ALA A 328 -11.26 -19.03 -11.60
N VAL A 329 -12.07 -17.98 -11.42
CA VAL A 329 -11.58 -16.66 -11.00
C VAL A 329 -11.04 -16.69 -9.58
N GLN A 330 -11.69 -17.43 -8.68
CA GLN A 330 -11.20 -17.62 -7.32
C GLN A 330 -9.82 -18.29 -7.31
N ARG A 331 -9.58 -19.30 -8.17
CA ARG A 331 -8.27 -19.92 -8.33
C ARG A 331 -7.26 -18.98 -8.96
N LEU A 332 -7.63 -18.27 -10.02
CA LEU A 332 -6.77 -17.31 -10.71
C LEU A 332 -6.26 -16.19 -9.79
N CYS A 333 -7.17 -15.51 -9.09
CA CYS A 333 -6.78 -14.43 -8.18
C CYS A 333 -6.18 -14.95 -6.87
N GLY A 334 -6.48 -16.20 -6.50
CA GLY A 334 -6.12 -16.77 -5.20
C GLY A 334 -4.83 -17.60 -5.18
N ASN A 335 -4.43 -18.22 -6.28
CA ASN A 335 -3.32 -19.17 -6.31
C ASN A 335 -2.02 -18.60 -6.88
N TYR A 336 -2.10 -17.57 -7.72
CA TYR A 336 -0.94 -17.06 -8.48
C TYR A 336 -0.25 -15.85 -7.81
N ALA A 337 -0.09 -15.89 -6.50
CA ALA A 337 0.69 -14.88 -5.78
C ALA A 337 2.19 -15.17 -5.91
N ALA A 338 2.97 -14.16 -6.31
CA ALA A 338 4.42 -14.24 -6.38
C ALA A 338 5.06 -13.82 -5.04
N ARG A 339 6.24 -14.36 -4.74
CA ARG A 339 7.06 -13.97 -3.58
C ARG A 339 8.49 -13.73 -3.99
N ASN A 340 9.10 -12.67 -3.48
CA ASN A 340 10.53 -12.43 -3.68
C ASN A 340 11.39 -13.11 -2.61
N THR A 341 12.72 -12.98 -2.74
CA THR A 341 13.70 -13.54 -1.79
C THR A 341 13.56 -13.00 -0.35
N ARG A 342 12.95 -11.81 -0.20
CA ARG A 342 12.66 -11.18 1.10
C ARG A 342 11.28 -11.57 1.67
N GLN A 343 10.58 -12.52 1.04
CA GLN A 343 9.23 -12.98 1.44
C GLN A 343 8.10 -11.97 1.23
N ILE A 344 8.34 -10.85 0.53
CA ILE A 344 7.28 -9.92 0.15
C ILE A 344 6.40 -10.62 -0.89
N ALA A 345 5.09 -10.66 -0.63
CA ALA A 345 4.12 -11.34 -1.48
C ALA A 345 3.30 -10.32 -2.29
N CYS A 346 2.96 -10.65 -3.53
CA CYS A 346 2.19 -9.77 -4.40
C CYS A 346 1.28 -10.58 -5.32
N VAL A 347 0.11 -10.02 -5.66
CA VAL A 347 -0.72 -10.46 -6.77
C VAL A 347 -0.48 -9.49 -7.93
N SER A 348 -0.45 -9.98 -9.16
CA SER A 348 -0.19 -9.10 -10.29
C SER A 348 -1.18 -7.93 -10.38
N SER A 349 -0.73 -6.79 -10.89
CA SER A 349 -1.56 -5.61 -11.11
C SER A 349 -2.86 -5.93 -11.87
N TYR A 350 -2.78 -6.65 -12.99
CA TYR A 350 -3.99 -7.00 -13.76
C TYR A 350 -4.93 -7.94 -13.01
N LEU A 351 -4.44 -9.06 -12.47
CA LEU A 351 -5.32 -10.01 -11.76
C LEU A 351 -5.96 -9.41 -10.51
N SER A 352 -5.27 -8.52 -9.81
CA SER A 352 -5.80 -7.88 -8.61
C SER A 352 -6.89 -6.86 -8.90
N ILE A 353 -6.87 -6.17 -10.05
CA ILE A 353 -7.92 -5.19 -10.38
C ILE A 353 -9.25 -5.88 -10.73
N LEU A 354 -9.23 -7.12 -11.24
CA LEU A 354 -10.44 -7.86 -11.66
C LEU A 354 -11.52 -7.95 -10.57
N PRO A 355 -11.25 -8.48 -9.36
CA PRO A 355 -12.25 -8.50 -8.29
C PRO A 355 -12.47 -7.11 -7.68
N ILE A 356 -11.48 -6.22 -7.69
CA ILE A 356 -11.61 -4.87 -7.10
C ILE A 356 -12.63 -4.03 -7.87
N ARG A 357 -12.58 -4.02 -9.20
CA ARG A 357 -13.57 -3.28 -10.01
C ARG A 357 -14.99 -3.81 -9.77
N VAL A 358 -15.14 -5.12 -9.55
CA VAL A 358 -16.42 -5.73 -9.20
C VAL A 358 -16.85 -5.28 -7.80
N ALA A 359 -15.94 -5.26 -6.82
CA ALA A 359 -16.23 -4.73 -5.48
C ALA A 359 -16.68 -3.27 -5.53
N TRP A 360 -16.01 -2.42 -6.33
CA TRP A 360 -16.38 -1.02 -6.52
C TRP A 360 -17.79 -0.87 -7.10
N LEU A 361 -18.12 -1.66 -8.12
CA LEU A 361 -19.46 -1.71 -8.71
C LEU A 361 -20.51 -2.19 -7.69
N MET A 362 -20.26 -3.33 -7.05
CA MET A 362 -21.20 -4.00 -6.14
C MET A 362 -21.52 -3.15 -4.91
N LYS A 363 -20.48 -2.62 -4.28
CA LYS A 363 -20.60 -1.84 -3.04
C LYS A 363 -20.92 -0.37 -3.30
N GLY A 364 -20.93 0.06 -4.57
CA GLY A 364 -21.11 1.47 -4.93
C GLY A 364 -20.01 2.36 -4.35
N VAL A 365 -18.77 1.88 -4.36
CA VAL A 365 -17.62 2.62 -3.82
C VAL A 365 -17.44 3.90 -4.65
N PRO A 366 -17.54 5.09 -4.04
CA PRO A 366 -17.40 6.33 -4.76
C PRO A 366 -15.91 6.60 -5.04
N ILE A 367 -15.63 7.10 -6.23
CA ILE A 367 -14.28 7.28 -6.73
C ILE A 367 -14.08 8.75 -7.13
N LEU A 368 -12.92 9.31 -6.79
CA LEU A 368 -12.45 10.61 -7.25
C LEU A 368 -11.21 10.40 -8.10
N VAL A 369 -11.23 10.85 -9.36
CA VAL A 369 -10.06 10.89 -10.22
C VAL A 369 -9.50 12.30 -10.21
N ALA A 370 -8.27 12.47 -9.72
CA ALA A 370 -7.51 13.71 -9.82
C ALA A 370 -6.46 13.56 -10.92
N ILE A 371 -6.58 14.36 -11.97
CA ILE A 371 -5.71 14.29 -13.14
C ILE A 371 -4.81 15.52 -13.17
N GLU A 372 -3.50 15.28 -13.10
CA GLU A 372 -2.46 16.26 -13.34
C GLU A 372 -2.17 16.34 -14.84
N ARG A 373 -2.56 17.44 -15.48
CA ARG A 373 -2.38 17.61 -16.93
C ARG A 373 -1.49 18.79 -17.28
N PHE A 374 -0.46 18.56 -18.08
CA PHE A 374 0.25 19.64 -18.75
C PHE A 374 -0.50 20.12 -19.99
N CYS A 375 -0.61 21.44 -20.13
CA CYS A 375 -0.98 22.13 -21.36
C CYS A 375 0.23 22.88 -21.93
N SER A 376 0.04 23.63 -23.02
CA SER A 376 1.10 24.48 -23.59
C SER A 376 1.69 25.52 -22.62
N ASP A 377 0.85 26.13 -21.78
CA ASP A 377 1.25 27.24 -20.88
C ASP A 377 1.64 26.83 -19.43
N GLY A 378 1.38 25.59 -19.00
CA GLY A 378 1.58 25.17 -17.62
C GLY A 378 0.90 23.86 -17.28
N TYR A 379 0.61 23.60 -16.01
CA TYR A 379 -0.18 22.44 -15.59
C TYR A 379 -1.53 22.81 -14.97
N HIS A 380 -2.48 21.89 -15.08
CA HIS A 380 -3.81 21.92 -14.48
C HIS A 380 -3.98 20.70 -13.58
N ILE A 381 -4.84 20.83 -12.58
CA ILE A 381 -5.40 19.69 -11.86
C ILE A 381 -6.90 19.71 -12.07
N ILE A 382 -7.42 18.68 -12.70
CA ILE A 382 -8.85 18.52 -12.92
C ILE A 382 -9.38 17.32 -12.16
N PHE A 383 -10.63 17.41 -11.74
CA PHE A 383 -11.28 16.39 -10.96
C PHE A 383 -12.46 15.80 -11.71
N HIS A 384 -12.58 14.48 -11.63
CA HIS A 384 -13.76 13.78 -12.07
C HIS A 384 -14.30 12.92 -10.93
N ARG A 385 -15.60 12.97 -10.73
CA ARG A 385 -16.30 12.05 -9.84
C ARG A 385 -16.75 10.85 -10.66
N VAL A 386 -16.47 9.67 -10.13
CA VAL A 386 -16.85 8.41 -10.74
C VAL A 386 -17.86 7.72 -9.83
N THR A 387 -19.02 7.40 -10.40
CA THR A 387 -20.12 6.74 -9.71
C THR A 387 -20.57 5.50 -10.46
N ARG A 388 -21.16 4.54 -9.73
CA ARG A 388 -21.76 3.36 -10.36
C ARG A 388 -22.83 3.76 -11.37
N ASN A 389 -22.76 3.20 -12.57
CA ASN A 389 -23.88 3.24 -13.51
C ASN A 389 -25.00 2.30 -13.00
N PRO A 390 -26.23 2.79 -12.78
CA PRO A 390 -27.33 1.98 -12.27
C PRO A 390 -27.68 0.76 -13.14
N ASP A 391 -27.56 0.89 -14.46
CA ASP A 391 -27.95 -0.14 -15.43
C ASP A 391 -26.89 -1.25 -15.55
N ALA A 392 -25.65 -0.95 -15.16
CA ALA A 392 -24.54 -1.90 -15.25
C ALA A 392 -24.68 -3.09 -14.29
N TRP A 393 -25.49 -2.96 -13.22
CA TRP A 393 -25.65 -4.05 -12.26
C TRP A 393 -26.41 -5.25 -12.84
N ASP A 394 -27.48 -4.96 -13.58
CA ASP A 394 -28.26 -6.01 -14.21
C ASP A 394 -27.45 -6.65 -15.34
N GLU A 395 -26.73 -5.85 -16.13
CA GLU A 395 -25.77 -6.35 -17.13
C GLU A 395 -24.73 -7.29 -16.51
N TYR A 396 -24.09 -6.88 -15.40
CA TYR A 396 -23.10 -7.70 -14.71
C TYR A 396 -23.67 -9.04 -14.24
N LYS A 397 -24.89 -9.07 -13.69
CA LYS A 397 -25.52 -10.33 -13.24
C LYS A 397 -25.68 -11.36 -14.36
N PHE A 398 -25.90 -10.92 -15.59
CA PHE A 398 -26.04 -11.82 -16.74
C PHE A 398 -24.70 -12.37 -17.23
N VAL A 399 -23.58 -11.66 -17.00
CA VAL A 399 -22.24 -12.03 -17.51
C VAL A 399 -21.23 -12.47 -16.45
N LYS A 400 -21.60 -12.42 -15.15
CA LYS A 400 -20.70 -12.66 -14.00
C LYS A 400 -19.92 -13.99 -14.06
N ASP A 401 -20.46 -15.00 -14.74
CA ASP A 401 -19.88 -16.34 -14.82
C ASP A 401 -19.03 -16.55 -16.08
N GLN A 402 -19.07 -15.63 -17.05
CA GLN A 402 -18.46 -15.82 -18.37
C GLN A 402 -17.32 -14.85 -18.69
N ASP A 403 -17.25 -13.65 -18.09
CA ASP A 403 -16.27 -12.66 -18.57
C ASP A 403 -15.81 -11.62 -17.53
N ILE A 404 -15.26 -12.06 -16.38
CA ILE A 404 -14.56 -11.12 -15.50
C ILE A 404 -13.30 -10.54 -16.16
N THR A 405 -12.81 -11.16 -17.23
CA THR A 405 -11.67 -10.69 -18.02
C THR A 405 -12.05 -9.71 -19.12
N ALA A 406 -13.35 -9.56 -19.40
CA ALA A 406 -13.84 -8.67 -20.45
C ALA A 406 -13.22 -7.30 -20.23
N THR A 407 -12.53 -6.81 -21.26
CA THR A 407 -12.35 -5.36 -21.43
C THR A 407 -13.71 -4.75 -21.22
N GLY A 408 -13.85 -3.86 -20.24
CA GLY A 408 -15.14 -3.35 -19.75
C GLY A 408 -15.92 -2.57 -20.81
N ASN A 409 -16.33 -3.21 -21.90
CA ASN A 409 -17.18 -2.69 -22.96
C ASN A 409 -18.54 -2.28 -22.38
N ALA A 410 -18.92 -2.89 -21.26
CA ALA A 410 -19.99 -2.46 -20.38
C ALA A 410 -19.61 -1.17 -19.64
N ASN A 411 -20.47 -0.15 -19.73
CA ASN A 411 -20.28 1.13 -19.02
C ASN A 411 -20.62 0.96 -17.53
N TRP A 412 -19.72 0.34 -16.75
CA TRP A 412 -19.96 0.08 -15.31
C TRP A 412 -20.01 1.34 -14.45
N PHE A 413 -19.36 2.40 -14.91
CA PHE A 413 -19.23 3.64 -14.16
C PHE A 413 -19.50 4.84 -15.05
N ASP A 414 -20.18 5.82 -14.46
CA ASP A 414 -20.33 7.16 -15.03
C ASP A 414 -19.20 8.04 -14.49
N ILE A 415 -18.57 8.80 -15.38
CA ILE A 415 -17.52 9.76 -15.03
C ILE A 415 -18.01 11.18 -15.34
N THR A 416 -18.02 12.05 -14.33
CA THR A 416 -18.50 13.42 -14.46
C THR A 416 -17.44 14.41 -14.00
N PRO A 417 -17.17 15.48 -14.78
CA PRO A 417 -16.27 16.53 -14.34
C PRO A 417 -16.88 17.26 -13.14
N VAL A 418 -16.06 17.54 -12.13
CA VAL A 418 -16.46 18.30 -10.94
C VAL A 418 -15.50 19.46 -10.72
N SER A 419 -16.02 20.59 -10.28
CA SER A 419 -15.18 21.76 -10.01
C SER A 419 -14.36 21.58 -8.74
N HIS A 420 -13.28 22.34 -8.62
CA HIS A 420 -12.45 22.33 -7.41
C HIS A 420 -13.23 22.75 -6.16
N ASP A 421 -14.08 23.76 -6.28
CA ASP A 421 -14.94 24.21 -5.18
C ASP A 421 -15.97 23.12 -4.79
N GLU A 422 -16.50 22.39 -5.77
CA GLU A 422 -17.40 21.26 -5.53
C GLU A 422 -16.70 20.13 -4.76
N VAL A 423 -15.47 19.78 -5.13
CA VAL A 423 -14.66 18.78 -4.41
C VAL A 423 -14.45 19.15 -2.94
N ILE A 424 -14.32 20.45 -2.63
CA ILE A 424 -14.07 20.95 -1.28
C ILE A 424 -15.36 21.05 -0.45
N SER A 425 -16.47 21.48 -1.07
CA SER A 425 -17.66 21.95 -0.35
C SER A 425 -18.90 21.06 -0.47
N SER A 426 -18.87 20.05 -1.34
CA SER A 426 -20.02 19.16 -1.53
C SER A 426 -20.37 18.35 -0.29
N SER A 427 -21.61 17.87 -0.22
CA SER A 427 -22.08 16.94 0.82
C SER A 427 -21.27 15.63 0.87
N TRP A 428 -20.65 15.24 -0.24
CA TRP A 428 -19.80 14.05 -0.35
C TRP A 428 -18.31 14.33 -0.05
N ALA A 429 -17.92 15.59 0.18
CA ALA A 429 -16.52 15.97 0.41
C ALA A 429 -15.92 15.38 1.70
N GLY A 430 -16.77 15.10 2.70
CA GLY A 430 -16.40 14.46 3.97
C GLY A 430 -16.62 12.94 3.99
N GLN A 431 -16.95 12.33 2.85
CA GLN A 431 -17.13 10.88 2.74
C GLN A 431 -15.87 10.26 2.15
N PRO A 432 -15.41 9.08 2.62
CA PRO A 432 -14.30 8.38 2.00
C PRO A 432 -14.56 8.17 0.52
N HIS A 433 -13.54 8.35 -0.30
CA HIS A 433 -13.53 7.99 -1.72
C HIS A 433 -12.25 7.24 -2.02
N VAL A 434 -12.32 6.29 -2.96
CA VAL A 434 -11.11 5.80 -3.60
C VAL A 434 -10.60 6.93 -4.51
N VAL A 435 -9.40 7.42 -4.23
CA VAL A 435 -8.76 8.49 -4.98
C VAL A 435 -7.75 7.88 -5.94
N LEU A 436 -7.96 8.14 -7.23
CA LEU A 436 -7.06 7.78 -8.32
C LEU A 436 -6.28 9.02 -8.73
N ILE A 437 -4.96 8.99 -8.54
CA ILE A 437 -4.07 10.01 -9.09
C ILE A 437 -3.65 9.56 -10.48
N ALA A 438 -3.85 10.44 -11.44
CA ALA A 438 -3.53 10.20 -12.83
C ALA A 438 -2.73 11.37 -13.42
N VAL A 439 -1.94 11.07 -14.43
CA VAL A 439 -1.12 12.06 -15.14
C VAL A 439 -1.48 12.09 -16.62
N SER A 440 -1.39 13.27 -17.22
CA SER A 440 -1.70 13.47 -18.63
C SER A 440 -0.81 14.53 -19.30
N THR A 441 -0.39 14.23 -20.51
CA THR A 441 0.21 15.15 -21.49
C THR A 441 -0.17 14.65 -22.89
N ASP A 442 0.13 15.41 -23.94
CA ASP A 442 -0.11 14.98 -25.32
C ASP A 442 0.90 13.91 -25.80
N GLY A 443 1.90 13.61 -24.96
CA GLY A 443 2.92 12.58 -25.17
C GLY A 443 2.80 11.36 -24.24
N ASP A 444 3.93 10.71 -24.05
CA ASP A 444 4.08 9.49 -23.23
C ASP A 444 4.49 9.84 -21.80
N LEU A 445 4.51 8.83 -20.91
CA LEU A 445 4.84 9.01 -19.50
C LEU A 445 6.23 9.62 -19.28
N GLU A 446 7.18 9.31 -20.16
CA GLU A 446 8.52 9.91 -20.18
C GLU A 446 8.48 11.43 -20.47
N ASP A 447 7.57 11.91 -21.32
CA ASP A 447 7.36 13.35 -21.56
C ASP A 447 6.85 14.03 -20.27
N PHE A 448 5.92 13.38 -19.58
CA PHE A 448 5.39 13.90 -18.31
C PHE A 448 6.50 14.04 -17.25
N TYR A 449 7.30 12.99 -17.01
CA TYR A 449 8.40 13.06 -16.05
C TYR A 449 9.52 14.00 -16.51
N GLY A 450 9.79 14.09 -17.81
CA GLY A 450 10.69 15.08 -18.39
C GLY A 450 10.31 16.50 -17.95
N ARG A 451 9.04 16.87 -18.11
CA ARG A 451 8.51 18.19 -17.71
C ARG A 451 8.61 18.44 -16.20
N LEU A 452 8.51 17.40 -15.37
CA LEU A 452 8.73 17.53 -13.92
C LEU A 452 10.20 17.82 -13.55
N THR A 453 11.15 17.31 -14.32
CA THR A 453 12.59 17.49 -14.02
C THR A 453 13.18 18.78 -14.61
N HIS A 454 12.61 19.30 -15.69
CA HIS A 454 13.10 20.52 -16.35
C HIS A 454 12.64 21.80 -15.63
N ASN A 455 13.59 22.55 -15.08
CA ASN A 455 13.35 23.87 -14.47
C ASN A 455 13.55 25.04 -15.47
N GLY A 456 13.50 24.79 -16.78
CA GLY A 456 13.85 25.76 -17.82
C GLY A 456 12.64 26.41 -18.50
N PRO A 457 12.70 27.72 -18.85
CA PRO A 457 11.61 28.44 -19.54
C PRO A 457 11.40 28.04 -21.02
N SER A 458 12.19 27.10 -21.55
CA SER A 458 12.21 26.70 -22.97
C SER A 458 11.48 25.39 -23.29
N CYS A 459 10.85 24.73 -22.31
CA CYS A 459 10.05 23.53 -22.53
C CYS A 459 8.55 23.90 -22.65
N PRO A 460 7.78 23.32 -23.59
CA PRO A 460 6.32 23.48 -23.62
C PRO A 460 5.72 22.95 -22.31
N GLY A 461 4.87 23.73 -21.65
CA GLY A 461 4.32 23.40 -20.33
C GLY A 461 5.28 23.76 -19.19
N SER A 462 5.11 24.96 -18.64
CA SER A 462 5.78 25.37 -17.40
C SER A 462 5.44 24.42 -16.25
N SER A 463 6.38 24.15 -15.34
CA SER A 463 6.09 23.43 -14.08
C SER A 463 5.28 24.29 -13.08
N GLN A 464 4.63 25.34 -13.57
CA GLN A 464 3.83 26.30 -12.83
C GLN A 464 2.35 26.06 -13.12
N PRO A 465 1.47 26.30 -12.14
CA PRO A 465 0.04 26.14 -12.34
C PRO A 465 -0.49 27.16 -13.36
N HIS A 466 -1.36 26.70 -14.27
CA HIS A 466 -2.04 27.53 -15.25
C HIS A 466 -3.47 27.85 -14.79
N ASN A 467 -3.68 29.04 -14.24
CA ASN A 467 -4.96 29.42 -13.61
C ASN A 467 -5.89 30.26 -14.50
N ARG A 468 -5.59 30.42 -15.80
CA ARG A 468 -6.42 31.17 -16.74
C ARG A 468 -7.36 30.23 -17.50
N PRO A 469 -8.48 30.74 -18.07
CA PRO A 469 -9.32 29.95 -18.96
C PRO A 469 -8.48 29.31 -20.06
N CYS A 470 -8.61 27.99 -20.21
CA CYS A 470 -7.73 27.20 -21.07
C CYS A 470 -8.57 26.30 -21.99
N ARG A 471 -8.65 26.65 -23.27
CA ARG A 471 -9.42 25.87 -24.24
C ARG A 471 -8.90 24.42 -24.38
N GLU A 472 -7.59 24.21 -24.19
CA GLU A 472 -7.00 22.87 -24.17
C GLU A 472 -7.58 22.03 -23.03
N ILE A 473 -7.77 22.60 -21.84
CA ILE A 473 -8.32 21.86 -20.70
C ILE A 473 -9.82 21.60 -20.83
N GLU A 474 -10.57 22.53 -21.41
CA GLU A 474 -12.00 22.34 -21.71
C GLU A 474 -12.20 21.20 -22.72
N ASN A 475 -11.42 21.20 -23.81
CA ASN A 475 -11.45 20.12 -24.80
C ASN A 475 -11.06 18.77 -24.18
N TYR A 476 -10.00 18.76 -23.36
CA TYR A 476 -9.52 17.55 -22.70
C TYR A 476 -10.52 16.99 -21.69
N THR A 477 -11.18 17.85 -20.91
CA THR A 477 -12.22 17.43 -19.96
C THR A 477 -13.36 16.68 -20.68
N ASN A 478 -13.74 17.13 -21.88
CA ASN A 478 -14.72 16.43 -22.72
C ASN A 478 -14.21 15.07 -23.23
N ILE A 479 -12.90 14.91 -23.46
CA ILE A 479 -12.31 13.61 -23.84
C ILE A 479 -12.43 12.63 -22.67
N VAL A 480 -12.02 13.06 -21.47
CA VAL A 480 -12.09 12.23 -20.26
C VAL A 480 -13.53 11.83 -19.94
N GLN A 481 -14.48 12.77 -20.03
CA GLN A 481 -15.89 12.51 -19.76
C GLN A 481 -16.51 11.49 -20.72
N LYS A 482 -16.07 11.45 -21.98
CA LYS A 482 -16.56 10.51 -22.99
C LYS A 482 -15.86 9.15 -22.95
N ALA A 483 -14.76 9.04 -22.21
CA ALA A 483 -14.01 7.80 -22.13
C ALA A 483 -14.72 6.79 -21.24
N ASN A 484 -14.69 5.51 -21.64
CA ASN A 484 -15.17 4.43 -20.79
C ASN A 484 -14.14 4.17 -19.67
N PHE A 485 -14.45 4.65 -18.46
CA PHE A 485 -13.59 4.52 -17.29
C PHE A 485 -13.24 3.06 -16.98
N SER A 486 -14.22 2.15 -17.08
CA SER A 486 -14.03 0.71 -16.82
C SER A 486 -13.03 0.08 -17.80
N GLN A 487 -13.12 0.48 -19.07
CA GLN A 487 -12.20 0.04 -20.11
C GLN A 487 -10.80 0.61 -19.86
N LEU A 488 -10.67 1.91 -19.61
CA LEU A 488 -9.38 2.55 -19.31
C LEU A 488 -8.70 1.94 -18.09
N LEU A 489 -9.46 1.63 -17.04
CA LEU A 489 -8.94 0.94 -15.86
C LEU A 489 -8.29 -0.40 -16.23
N MET A 490 -8.96 -1.20 -17.07
CA MET A 490 -8.40 -2.47 -17.52
C MET A 490 -7.15 -2.29 -18.38
N LEU A 491 -7.17 -1.33 -19.31
CA LEU A 491 -6.05 -1.04 -20.20
C LEU A 491 -4.81 -0.61 -19.41
N VAL A 492 -4.98 0.29 -18.43
CA VAL A 492 -3.87 0.70 -17.55
C VAL A 492 -3.27 -0.49 -16.82
N PHE A 493 -4.09 -1.26 -16.09
CA PHE A 493 -3.57 -2.34 -15.27
C PHE A 493 -3.02 -3.52 -16.08
N ALA A 494 -3.45 -3.67 -17.35
CA ALA A 494 -2.88 -4.65 -18.26
C ALA A 494 -1.48 -4.25 -18.76
N GLN A 495 -1.23 -2.96 -18.98
CA GLN A 495 0.07 -2.45 -19.43
C GLN A 495 0.99 -2.02 -18.27
N HIS A 496 0.45 -1.89 -17.05
CA HIS A 496 1.24 -1.58 -15.86
C HIS A 496 2.23 -2.72 -15.57
N GLU A 497 3.33 -2.41 -14.87
CA GLU A 497 4.22 -3.44 -14.33
C GLU A 497 3.39 -4.43 -13.49
N GLN A 498 3.49 -5.72 -13.84
CA GLN A 498 2.65 -6.75 -13.22
C GLN A 498 3.15 -7.09 -11.81
N PHE A 499 4.46 -7.04 -11.56
CA PHE A 499 5.04 -7.35 -10.26
C PHE A 499 6.11 -6.32 -9.89
N PRO A 500 6.25 -5.94 -8.60
CA PRO A 500 7.22 -4.93 -8.15
C PRO A 500 8.65 -5.48 -8.05
N PHE A 501 8.86 -6.73 -8.44
CA PHE A 501 10.12 -7.43 -8.38
C PHE A 501 10.20 -8.46 -9.50
N PRO A 502 11.42 -8.80 -9.96
CA PRO A 502 11.62 -9.89 -10.90
C PRO A 502 11.07 -11.22 -10.35
N LEU A 503 10.36 -11.96 -11.19
CA LEU A 503 9.89 -13.30 -10.88
C LEU A 503 11.07 -14.30 -10.81
N GLY A 504 10.81 -15.46 -10.22
CA GLY A 504 11.75 -16.59 -10.27
C GLY A 504 12.15 -16.91 -11.70
N SER A 505 13.37 -17.41 -11.91
CA SER A 505 13.92 -17.71 -13.24
C SER A 505 13.93 -16.54 -14.26
N GLN A 506 13.78 -15.29 -13.80
CA GLN A 506 13.68 -14.10 -14.66
C GLN A 506 12.55 -14.19 -15.70
N GLN A 507 11.48 -14.92 -15.39
CA GLN A 507 10.31 -15.01 -16.26
C GLN A 507 9.70 -13.61 -16.45
N ASP A 508 9.27 -13.31 -17.68
CA ASP A 508 8.54 -12.08 -17.97
C ASP A 508 7.20 -12.05 -17.22
N GLY A 509 6.89 -10.93 -16.58
CA GLY A 509 5.70 -10.79 -15.75
C GLY A 509 4.39 -10.85 -16.56
N TYR A 510 4.39 -10.36 -17.80
CA TYR A 510 3.21 -10.41 -18.66
C TYR A 510 2.97 -11.81 -19.19
N GLU A 511 4.02 -12.51 -19.63
CA GLU A 511 3.93 -13.92 -20.04
C GLU A 511 3.43 -14.82 -18.91
N TYR A 512 3.96 -14.63 -17.70
CA TYR A 512 3.49 -15.36 -16.52
C TYR A 512 1.99 -15.14 -16.30
N VAL A 513 1.52 -13.89 -16.28
CA VAL A 513 0.09 -13.58 -16.10
C VAL A 513 -0.76 -14.15 -17.23
N ALA A 514 -0.31 -14.04 -18.48
CA ALA A 514 -1.00 -14.59 -19.65
C ALA A 514 -1.17 -16.12 -19.56
N ASP A 515 -0.15 -16.83 -19.10
CA ASP A 515 -0.21 -18.27 -18.91
C ASP A 515 -1.13 -18.67 -17.76
N CYS A 516 -1.11 -17.93 -16.64
CA CYS A 516 -2.05 -18.14 -15.53
C CYS A 516 -3.52 -17.96 -15.99
N ILE A 517 -3.78 -16.92 -16.79
CA ILE A 517 -5.11 -16.67 -17.36
C ILE A 517 -5.51 -17.81 -18.30
N ARG A 518 -4.60 -18.30 -19.14
CA ARG A 518 -4.86 -19.43 -20.04
C ARG A 518 -5.23 -20.70 -19.27
N GLU A 519 -4.49 -20.99 -18.20
CA GLU A 519 -4.70 -22.20 -17.39
C GLU A 519 -6.07 -22.22 -16.72
N GLU A 520 -6.52 -21.08 -16.19
CA GLU A 520 -7.77 -21.02 -15.42
C GLU A 520 -9.00 -20.64 -16.26
N LEU A 521 -8.84 -19.80 -17.28
CA LEU A 521 -9.93 -19.20 -18.05
C LEU A 521 -9.88 -19.53 -19.55
N GLY A 522 -8.83 -20.19 -20.04
CA GLY A 522 -8.68 -20.62 -21.44
C GLY A 522 -8.00 -19.61 -22.36
N GLU A 523 -7.72 -20.04 -23.60
CA GLU A 523 -6.92 -19.28 -24.57
C GLU A 523 -7.57 -17.95 -24.99
N GLU A 524 -8.89 -17.87 -25.02
CA GLU A 524 -9.60 -16.65 -25.40
C GLU A 524 -9.40 -15.52 -24.38
N ALA A 525 -9.43 -15.84 -23.08
CA ALA A 525 -9.15 -14.88 -22.02
C ALA A 525 -7.69 -14.41 -22.06
N ARG A 526 -6.75 -15.33 -22.35
CA ARG A 526 -5.32 -14.99 -22.56
C ARG A 526 -5.17 -14.04 -23.74
N ARG A 527 -5.80 -14.34 -24.87
CA ARG A 527 -5.77 -13.49 -26.07
C ARG A 527 -6.33 -12.10 -25.78
N LEU A 528 -7.41 -12.02 -24.99
CA LEU A 528 -8.00 -10.75 -24.58
C LEU A 528 -7.06 -9.93 -23.69
N PHE A 529 -6.40 -10.56 -22.72
CA PHE A 529 -5.39 -9.89 -21.89
C PHE A 529 -4.26 -9.32 -22.75
N MET A 530 -3.66 -10.13 -23.63
CA MET A 530 -2.59 -9.69 -24.53
C MET A 530 -3.03 -8.54 -25.45
N LYS A 531 -4.25 -8.63 -25.98
CA LYS A 531 -4.86 -7.55 -26.77
C LYS A 531 -5.00 -6.27 -25.94
N THR A 532 -5.47 -6.38 -24.70
CA THR A 532 -5.63 -5.25 -23.77
C THR A 532 -4.28 -4.57 -23.49
N CYS A 533 -3.19 -5.33 -23.34
CA CYS A 533 -1.84 -4.77 -23.16
C CYS A 533 -1.39 -3.91 -24.36
N LEU A 534 -1.75 -4.33 -25.58
CA LEU A 534 -1.38 -3.66 -26.82
C LEU A 534 -2.25 -2.41 -27.08
N GLU A 535 -3.56 -2.50 -26.85
CA GLU A 535 -4.51 -1.41 -27.10
C GLU A 535 -4.35 -0.22 -26.15
N ALA A 536 -3.76 -0.42 -24.96
CA ALA A 536 -3.64 0.65 -23.96
C ALA A 536 -2.98 1.92 -24.50
N TYR A 537 -1.95 1.78 -25.34
CA TYR A 537 -1.27 2.92 -25.94
C TYR A 537 -2.16 3.69 -26.92
N GLU A 538 -2.90 2.97 -27.77
CA GLU A 538 -3.81 3.56 -28.78
C GLU A 538 -4.99 4.28 -28.12
N CYS A 539 -5.45 3.77 -26.98
CA CYS A 539 -6.47 4.42 -26.14
C CYS A 539 -5.93 5.59 -25.30
N GLY A 540 -4.64 5.93 -25.43
CA GLY A 540 -4.03 7.07 -24.75
C GLY A 540 -3.75 6.85 -23.26
N THR A 541 -3.51 5.59 -22.86
CA THR A 541 -3.28 5.22 -21.46
C THR A 541 -2.08 4.27 -21.29
N GLY A 542 -1.77 3.91 -20.04
CA GLY A 542 -0.57 3.13 -19.67
C GLY A 542 0.71 3.94 -19.89
N ARG A 543 1.48 3.62 -20.93
CA ARG A 543 2.69 4.35 -21.36
C ARG A 543 2.33 5.63 -22.11
N SER A 544 1.19 5.66 -22.80
CA SER A 544 0.64 6.91 -23.33
C SER A 544 -0.10 7.63 -22.21
N THR A 545 -0.10 8.97 -22.26
CA THR A 545 -0.80 9.79 -21.26
C THR A 545 -1.81 10.76 -21.89
N LYS A 546 -2.11 10.57 -23.18
CA LYS A 546 -3.02 11.43 -23.97
C LYS A 546 -4.42 11.49 -23.37
N THR A 547 -4.95 10.35 -22.93
CA THR A 547 -6.15 10.29 -22.11
C THR A 547 -5.73 10.50 -20.67
N TYR A 548 -5.16 9.51 -20.00
CA TYR A 548 -4.43 9.66 -18.74
C TYR A 548 -3.81 8.32 -18.36
N SER A 549 -2.82 8.32 -17.47
CA SER A 549 -2.26 7.09 -16.90
C SER A 549 -2.28 7.15 -15.37
N PHE A 550 -2.80 6.11 -14.71
CA PHE A 550 -2.87 6.07 -13.25
C PHE A 550 -1.47 5.91 -12.66
N GLN A 551 -1.18 6.70 -11.63
CA GLN A 551 0.08 6.68 -10.88
C GLN A 551 -0.11 6.10 -9.48
N HIS A 552 -1.27 6.35 -8.86
CA HIS A 552 -1.53 5.91 -7.49
C HIS A 552 -3.01 5.73 -7.20
N VAL A 553 -3.31 4.84 -6.25
CA VAL A 553 -4.65 4.59 -5.72
C VAL A 553 -4.59 4.54 -4.20
N TYR A 554 -5.37 5.38 -3.54
CA TYR A 554 -5.48 5.38 -2.08
C TYR A 554 -6.89 5.75 -1.65
N LEU A 555 -7.16 5.72 -0.35
CA LEU A 555 -8.44 6.14 0.20
C LEU A 555 -8.27 7.47 0.90
N GLU A 556 -9.12 8.46 0.59
CA GLU A 556 -9.11 9.78 1.24
C GLU A 556 -10.45 10.50 1.10
N LEU A 557 -10.61 11.58 1.86
CA LEU A 557 -11.72 12.51 1.76
C LEU A 557 -11.49 13.49 0.60
N PRO A 558 -12.42 13.61 -0.36
CA PRO A 558 -12.27 14.56 -1.46
C PRO A 558 -12.02 16.00 -1.00
N GLY A 559 -12.66 16.42 0.09
CA GLY A 559 -12.43 17.76 0.64
C GLY A 559 -11.00 17.98 1.11
N VAL A 560 -10.32 16.95 1.61
CA VAL A 560 -8.90 17.00 1.98
C VAL A 560 -8.04 17.12 0.72
N VAL A 561 -8.27 16.25 -0.28
CA VAL A 561 -7.54 16.28 -1.57
C VAL A 561 -7.69 17.64 -2.26
N GLY A 562 -8.91 18.17 -2.34
CA GLY A 562 -9.17 19.49 -2.91
C GLY A 562 -8.40 20.60 -2.19
N ARG A 563 -8.38 20.62 -0.86
CA ARG A 563 -7.63 21.63 -0.09
C ARG A 563 -6.11 21.48 -0.24
N GLN A 564 -5.61 20.24 -0.34
CA GLN A 564 -4.19 19.98 -0.63
C GLN A 564 -3.80 20.50 -2.00
N VAL A 565 -4.60 20.20 -3.02
CA VAL A 565 -4.41 20.71 -4.39
C VAL A 565 -4.42 22.24 -4.41
N LYS A 566 -5.37 22.86 -3.70
CA LYS A 566 -5.43 24.33 -3.57
C LYS A 566 -4.14 24.89 -2.98
N SER A 567 -3.73 24.35 -1.83
CA SER A 567 -2.50 24.78 -1.15
C SER A 567 -1.26 24.60 -2.03
N MET A 568 -1.18 23.50 -2.78
CA MET A 568 -0.07 23.19 -3.68
C MET A 568 -0.01 24.21 -4.84
N MET A 569 -1.15 24.48 -5.48
CA MET A 569 -1.26 25.45 -6.57
C MET A 569 -0.99 26.88 -6.10
N ASP A 570 -1.48 27.28 -4.93
CA ASP A 570 -1.24 28.60 -4.34
C ASP A 570 0.26 28.83 -4.06
N ARG A 571 0.97 27.78 -3.64
CA ARG A 571 2.42 27.80 -3.43
C ARG A 571 3.24 27.60 -4.71
N LYS A 572 2.58 27.37 -5.85
CA LYS A 572 3.21 27.09 -7.14
C LYS A 572 4.18 25.91 -7.10
N GLU A 573 3.81 24.89 -6.33
CA GLU A 573 4.55 23.63 -6.26
C GLU A 573 4.36 22.81 -7.55
N LYS A 574 5.16 21.75 -7.73
CA LYS A 574 5.03 20.83 -8.88
C LYS A 574 3.82 19.90 -8.69
N PRO A 575 3.17 19.43 -9.77
CA PRO A 575 2.08 18.46 -9.67
C PRO A 575 2.66 17.10 -9.27
N LEU A 576 2.56 16.78 -7.98
CA LEU A 576 3.04 15.54 -7.35
C LEU A 576 2.06 15.07 -6.27
N LEU A 577 0.77 15.07 -6.61
CA LEU A 577 -0.32 14.65 -5.73
C LEU A 577 -0.10 13.20 -5.27
N GLY A 578 -0.32 12.97 -3.98
CA GLY A 578 -0.16 11.65 -3.36
C GLY A 578 1.29 11.28 -2.98
N PHE A 579 2.29 12.10 -3.36
CA PHE A 579 3.70 11.77 -3.13
C PHE A 579 4.47 12.82 -2.31
N GLY A 580 3.85 13.95 -1.96
CA GLY A 580 4.50 15.05 -1.24
C GLY A 580 4.11 15.19 0.23
N ARG A 581 5.02 14.80 1.13
CA ARG A 581 5.33 15.60 2.33
C ARG A 581 6.86 15.67 2.43
N GLU A 582 7.39 16.88 2.26
CA GLU A 582 8.81 17.25 2.31
C GLU A 582 9.71 16.64 1.21
N LEU A 583 9.77 17.35 0.07
CA LEU A 583 11.05 17.48 -0.64
C LEU A 583 11.95 18.37 0.23
N SER A 584 12.58 17.80 1.26
CA SER A 584 13.71 18.47 1.90
C SER A 584 14.80 18.65 0.85
N ARG A 585 15.24 19.91 0.69
CA ARG A 585 16.32 20.31 -0.22
C ARG A 585 17.63 19.62 0.10
#